data_AF-A0AAX7VA34-F1
#
_entry.id   AF-A0AAX7VA34-F1
#
_cell.length_a   1.000
_cell.length_b   1.000
_cell.length_c   1.000
_cell.angle_alpha   90.00
_cell.angle_beta   90.00
_cell.angle_gamma   90.00
#
_symmetry.space_group_name_H-M   'P 1'
#
loop_
_entity.id
_entity.type
_entity.pdbx_description
1 polymer ?
#
loop_
_entity_poly.entity_id
_entity_poly.type
_entity_poly.pdbx_seq_one_letter_code
_entity_poly.pdbx_strand_id
1 'polypeptide(L)'
;MAQNPSKLPPEVWNNVFGYLSATEKLNVRATCKYFKTIVDHRSLWKNWTVVLDFKNGSYNRKFWDTLRHRKVSSAVMKSTKVKHWKQLALFLPILTTVVMDQSSQECFSCLKDFPNMRRLVLRSSCSDLLLDISRFPLFLPEKLTYLSMWASLEKLCGCCTPHSRACLN
;
A
#
# COMPACT_ATOMS: atom_id res chain seq x y z
N MET A 1 30.63 -23.03 29.68
CA MET A 1 29.72 -23.30 28.54
C MET A 1 28.63 -22.24 28.54
N ALA A 2 28.68 -21.27 27.62
CA ALA A 2 27.64 -20.25 27.53
C ALA A 2 26.35 -20.92 27.05
N GLN A 3 25.33 -20.97 27.91
CA GLN A 3 24.00 -21.42 27.51
C GLN A 3 23.51 -20.45 26.42
N ASN A 4 23.28 -20.97 25.21
CA ASN A 4 22.54 -20.24 24.20
C ASN A 4 21.17 -19.93 24.82
N PRO A 5 20.76 -18.66 24.96
CA PRO A 5 19.44 -18.35 25.47
C PRO A 5 18.42 -19.09 24.60
N SER A 6 17.57 -19.89 25.24
CA SER A 6 16.46 -20.59 24.61
C SER A 6 15.69 -19.56 23.79
N LYS A 7 15.88 -19.59 22.47
CA LYS A 7 15.26 -18.61 21.59
C LYS A 7 13.75 -18.81 21.73
N LEU A 8 13.07 -17.76 22.19
CA LEU A 8 11.62 -17.75 22.24
C LEU A 8 11.06 -18.20 20.88
N PRO A 9 10.00 -19.03 20.87
CA PRO A 9 9.43 -19.53 19.62
C PRO A 9 9.04 -18.37 18.67
N PRO A 10 9.17 -18.54 17.35
CA PRO A 10 8.79 -17.52 16.36
C PRO A 10 7.36 -17.01 16.53
N GLU A 11 6.45 -17.85 17.01
CA GLU A 11 5.03 -17.55 17.25
C GLU A 11 4.87 -16.49 18.35
N VAL A 12 5.69 -16.58 19.40
CA VAL A 12 5.68 -15.60 20.51
C VAL A 12 6.13 -14.24 19.99
N TRP A 13 7.21 -14.19 19.23
CA TRP A 13 7.67 -12.96 18.60
C TRP A 13 6.67 -12.40 17.59
N ASN A 14 6.03 -13.26 16.80
CA ASN A 14 4.97 -12.83 15.88
C ASN A 14 3.78 -12.20 16.65
N ASN A 15 3.42 -12.72 17.82
CA ASN A 15 2.40 -12.09 18.67
C ASN A 15 2.86 -10.74 19.21
N VAL A 16 4.10 -10.65 19.71
CA VAL A 16 4.69 -9.38 20.20
C VAL A 16 4.73 -8.33 19.08
N PHE A 17 5.24 -8.70 17.91
CA PHE A 17 5.31 -7.80 16.75
C PHE A 17 3.93 -7.44 16.20
N GLY A 18 2.88 -8.21 16.52
CA GLY A 18 1.50 -7.89 16.18
C GLY A 18 1.06 -6.52 16.70
N TYR A 19 1.55 -6.12 17.88
CA TYR A 19 1.21 -4.85 18.53
C TYR A 19 1.99 -3.64 17.99
N LEU A 20 3.03 -3.88 17.20
CA LEU A 20 3.87 -2.82 16.67
C LEU A 20 3.21 -2.12 15.47
N SER A 21 3.44 -0.81 15.38
CA SER A 21 3.14 -0.04 14.17
C SER A 21 3.98 -0.51 12.97
N ALA A 22 3.59 -0.11 11.76
CA ALA A 22 4.36 -0.45 10.56
C ALA A 22 5.81 0.05 10.63
N THR A 23 6.02 1.25 11.17
CA THR A 23 7.36 1.85 11.34
C THR A 23 8.21 1.03 12.31
N GLU A 24 7.65 0.66 13.47
CA GLU A 24 8.36 -0.14 14.46
C GLU A 24 8.68 -1.54 13.93
N LYS A 25 7.76 -2.17 13.18
CA LYS A 25 8.03 -3.43 12.47
C LYS A 25 9.22 -3.30 11.52
N LEU A 26 9.31 -2.21 10.76
CA LEU A 26 10.45 -1.97 9.87
C LEU A 26 11.77 -1.80 10.66
N ASN A 27 11.72 -1.13 11.82
CA ASN A 27 12.88 -1.01 12.71
C ASN A 27 13.33 -2.39 13.21
N VAL A 28 12.40 -3.21 13.70
CA VAL A 28 12.69 -4.60 14.12
C VAL A 28 13.30 -5.41 12.98
N ARG A 29 12.79 -5.26 11.76
CA ARG A 29 13.33 -5.94 10.57
C ARG A 29 14.80 -5.59 10.30
N ALA A 30 15.24 -4.38 10.66
CA ALA A 30 16.62 -3.93 10.46
C ALA A 30 17.61 -4.47 11.50
N THR A 31 17.13 -5.03 12.62
CA THR A 31 17.98 -5.46 13.75
C THR A 31 18.78 -6.73 13.46
N CYS A 32 18.14 -7.83 13.04
CA CYS A 32 18.81 -9.10 12.82
C CYS A 32 18.09 -9.98 11.78
N LYS A 33 18.81 -10.96 11.22
CA LYS A 33 18.28 -11.88 10.20
C LYS A 33 17.08 -12.71 10.71
N TYR A 34 17.08 -13.07 12.00
CA TYR A 34 16.01 -13.86 12.61
C TYR A 34 14.70 -13.07 12.76
N PHE A 35 14.75 -11.84 13.26
CA PHE A 35 13.56 -10.99 13.33
C PHE A 35 13.09 -10.53 11.96
N LYS A 36 14.01 -10.37 11.00
CA LYS A 36 13.64 -10.13 9.61
C LYS A 36 12.69 -11.21 9.08
N THR A 37 12.99 -12.50 9.29
CA THR A 37 12.12 -13.59 8.80
C THR A 37 10.77 -13.63 9.49
N ILE A 38 10.71 -13.28 10.77
CA ILE A 38 9.44 -13.26 11.53
C ILE A 38 8.60 -12.04 11.11
N VAL A 39 9.21 -10.85 11.07
CA VAL A 39 8.50 -9.61 10.71
C VAL A 39 7.97 -9.66 9.29
N ASP A 40 8.68 -10.28 8.35
CA ASP A 40 8.22 -10.38 6.96
C ASP A 40 7.04 -11.38 6.78
N HIS A 41 6.60 -12.07 7.84
CA HIS A 41 5.45 -12.97 7.80
C HIS A 41 4.12 -12.22 7.54
N ARG A 42 3.26 -12.82 6.70
CA ARG A 42 1.99 -12.22 6.23
C ARG A 42 1.01 -11.79 7.32
N SER A 43 1.01 -12.43 8.50
CA SER A 43 0.08 -12.12 9.59
C SER A 43 0.27 -10.69 10.11
N LEU A 44 1.51 -10.20 10.11
CA LEU A 44 1.86 -8.89 10.66
C LEU A 44 1.50 -7.71 9.75
N TRP A 45 1.22 -8.01 8.49
CA TRP A 45 0.90 -7.05 7.43
C TRP A 45 -0.52 -7.21 6.90
N LYS A 46 -1.36 -8.00 7.60
CA LYS A 46 -2.79 -8.09 7.28
C LYS A 46 -3.43 -6.71 7.42
N ASN A 47 -4.22 -6.31 6.43
CA ASN A 47 -4.88 -5.01 6.36
C ASN A 47 -3.94 -3.80 6.35
N TRP A 48 -2.63 -4.00 6.17
CA TRP A 48 -1.71 -2.90 5.97
C TRP A 48 -1.78 -2.41 4.53
N THR A 49 -1.73 -1.08 4.37
CA THR A 49 -1.71 -0.41 3.08
C THR A 49 -0.33 0.18 2.83
N VAL A 50 0.34 -0.27 1.78
CA VAL A 50 1.61 0.32 1.37
C VAL A 50 1.38 1.68 0.71
N VAL A 51 2.18 2.69 1.03
CA VAL A 51 2.15 3.99 0.36
C VAL A 51 3.32 4.07 -0.62
N LEU A 52 3.01 4.35 -1.89
CA LEU A 52 3.98 4.44 -2.98
C LEU A 52 3.93 5.84 -3.57
N ASP A 53 5.00 6.61 -3.37
CA ASP A 53 5.09 8.00 -3.81
C ASP A 53 6.11 8.25 -4.93
N PHE A 54 7.05 7.32 -5.14
CA PHE A 54 8.08 7.40 -6.18
C PHE A 54 8.87 8.72 -6.20
N LYS A 55 8.92 9.45 -5.07
CA LYS A 55 9.60 10.76 -4.99
C LYS A 55 11.11 10.62 -5.22
N ASN A 56 11.69 9.56 -4.66
CA ASN A 56 13.12 9.26 -4.74
C ASN A 56 13.44 8.29 -5.90
N GLY A 57 12.55 8.19 -6.89
CA GLY A 57 12.69 7.30 -8.05
C GLY A 57 12.02 5.94 -7.89
N SER A 58 12.41 5.00 -8.75
CA SER A 58 11.80 3.66 -8.84
C SER A 58 12.23 2.76 -7.69
N TYR A 59 11.27 2.03 -7.12
CA TYR A 59 11.56 1.03 -6.10
C TYR A 59 12.33 -0.17 -6.68
N ASN A 60 13.33 -0.65 -5.95
CA ASN A 60 14.17 -1.78 -6.34
C ASN A 60 13.42 -3.13 -6.25
N ARG A 61 13.98 -4.17 -6.89
CA ARG A 61 13.38 -5.52 -6.91
C ARG A 61 13.18 -6.12 -5.51
N LYS A 62 14.13 -5.92 -4.58
CA LYS A 62 14.06 -6.44 -3.21
C LYS A 62 12.89 -5.86 -2.41
N PHE A 63 12.55 -4.59 -2.66
CA PHE A 63 11.37 -3.95 -2.09
C PHE A 63 10.09 -4.65 -2.56
N TRP A 64 9.94 -4.87 -3.87
CA TRP A 64 8.79 -5.59 -4.44
C TRP A 64 8.71 -7.03 -3.96
N ASP A 65 9.84 -7.74 -3.88
CA ASP A 65 9.91 -9.11 -3.33
C ASP A 65 9.40 -9.16 -1.89
N THR A 66 9.76 -8.15 -1.09
CA THR A 66 9.31 -8.04 0.30
C THR A 66 7.79 -7.84 0.38
N LEU A 67 7.21 -6.96 -0.44
CA LEU A 67 5.76 -6.74 -0.48
C LEU A 67 5.00 -7.99 -0.95
N ARG A 68 5.53 -8.72 -1.94
CA ARG A 68 4.97 -9.99 -2.40
C ARG A 68 5.00 -11.05 -1.31
N HIS A 69 6.12 -11.19 -0.61
CA HIS A 69 6.28 -12.16 0.48
C HIS A 69 5.26 -11.89 1.61
N ARG A 70 5.05 -10.62 1.96
CA ARG A 70 4.06 -10.18 2.95
C ARG A 70 2.60 -10.33 2.49
N LYS A 71 2.36 -10.63 1.21
CA LYS A 71 1.04 -10.70 0.57
C LYS A 71 0.22 -9.42 0.74
N VAL A 72 0.86 -8.27 0.50
CA VAL A 72 0.19 -6.96 0.58
C VAL A 72 -0.92 -6.88 -0.48
N SER A 73 -2.14 -6.59 -0.03
CA SER A 73 -3.34 -6.55 -0.87
C SER A 73 -3.95 -5.15 -1.02
N SER A 74 -3.37 -4.15 -0.35
CA SER A 74 -3.81 -2.75 -0.38
C SER A 74 -2.63 -1.82 -0.63
N ALA A 75 -2.79 -0.89 -1.58
CA ALA A 75 -1.77 0.11 -1.90
C ALA A 75 -2.39 1.50 -2.09
N VAL A 76 -1.71 2.53 -1.60
CA VAL A 76 -1.94 3.94 -1.93
C VAL A 76 -0.90 4.36 -2.96
N MET A 77 -1.38 4.80 -4.11
CA MET A 77 -0.59 5.26 -5.22
C MET A 77 -0.69 6.79 -5.31
N LYS A 78 0.44 7.47 -5.07
CA LYS A 78 0.50 8.95 -5.12
C LYS A 78 1.01 9.51 -6.45
N SER A 79 1.55 8.65 -7.31
CA SER A 79 2.09 9.07 -8.60
C SER A 79 1.04 8.97 -9.71
N THR A 80 1.02 9.96 -10.60
CA THR A 80 0.19 9.98 -11.81
C THR A 80 0.88 9.39 -13.06
N LYS A 81 2.12 8.93 -12.95
CA LYS A 81 2.90 8.41 -14.09
C LYS A 81 2.50 6.97 -14.44
N VAL A 82 2.06 6.74 -15.68
CA VAL A 82 1.71 5.41 -16.23
C VAL A 82 2.78 4.35 -15.98
N LYS A 83 4.07 4.68 -16.11
CA LYS A 83 5.17 3.74 -15.88
C LYS A 83 5.14 3.14 -14.47
N HIS A 84 4.83 3.95 -13.46
CA HIS A 84 4.76 3.51 -12.07
C HIS A 84 3.53 2.64 -11.81
N TRP A 85 2.42 2.93 -12.49
CA TRP A 85 1.20 2.12 -12.45
C TRP A 85 1.39 0.74 -13.07
N LYS A 86 2.02 0.68 -14.25
CA LYS A 86 2.39 -0.60 -14.88
C LYS A 86 3.34 -1.41 -14.00
N GLN A 87 4.31 -0.74 -13.36
CA GLN A 87 5.21 -1.37 -12.40
C GLN A 87 4.43 -1.96 -11.21
N LEU A 88 3.48 -1.22 -10.66
CA LEU A 88 2.64 -1.67 -9.56
C LEU A 88 1.82 -2.92 -9.93
N ALA A 89 1.15 -2.89 -11.08
CA ALA A 89 0.35 -4.03 -11.58
C ALA A 89 1.23 -5.27 -11.80
N LEU A 90 2.42 -5.10 -12.39
CA LEU A 90 3.36 -6.18 -12.65
C LEU A 90 3.88 -6.84 -11.36
N PHE A 91 4.25 -6.03 -10.37
CA PHE A 91 4.90 -6.53 -9.15
C PHE A 91 3.90 -6.94 -8.05
N LEU A 92 2.68 -6.41 -8.05
CA LEU A 92 1.65 -6.73 -7.06
C LEU A 92 0.30 -7.09 -7.71
N PRO A 93 0.22 -8.20 -8.47
CA PRO A 93 -1.02 -8.62 -9.15
C PRO A 93 -2.13 -9.09 -8.19
N ILE A 94 -1.79 -9.33 -6.91
CA ILE A 94 -2.72 -9.75 -5.86
C ILE A 94 -3.47 -8.57 -5.21
N LEU A 95 -3.20 -7.33 -5.66
CA LEU A 95 -3.85 -6.16 -5.10
C LEU A 95 -5.37 -6.25 -5.28
N THR A 96 -6.06 -6.04 -4.17
CA THR A 96 -7.53 -6.00 -4.10
C THR A 96 -8.03 -4.59 -3.87
N THR A 97 -7.23 -3.74 -3.22
CA THR A 97 -7.54 -2.37 -2.91
C THR A 97 -6.47 -1.44 -3.46
N VAL A 98 -6.88 -0.49 -4.29
CA VAL A 98 -6.01 0.59 -4.75
C VAL A 98 -6.61 1.92 -4.33
N VAL A 99 -5.80 2.75 -3.68
CA VAL A 99 -6.15 4.12 -3.32
C VAL A 99 -5.37 5.06 -4.22
N MET A 100 -6.04 5.89 -4.98
CA MET A 100 -5.44 6.94 -5.80
C MET A 100 -5.43 8.24 -5.01
N ASP A 101 -4.24 8.75 -4.71
CA ASP A 101 -4.07 10.06 -4.05
C ASP A 101 -4.09 11.21 -5.06
N GLN A 102 -3.73 10.92 -6.30
CA GLN A 102 -3.81 11.82 -7.45
C GLN A 102 -4.37 11.04 -8.63
N SER A 103 -5.25 11.68 -9.40
CA SER A 103 -5.94 11.05 -10.53
C SER A 103 -5.60 11.76 -11.84
N SER A 104 -5.31 10.97 -12.87
CA SER A 104 -5.26 11.42 -14.26
C SER A 104 -5.92 10.36 -15.16
N GLN A 105 -6.43 10.77 -16.32
CA GLN A 105 -7.06 9.88 -17.30
C GLN A 105 -6.16 8.69 -17.66
N GLU A 106 -4.86 8.95 -17.81
CA GLU A 106 -3.87 7.92 -18.14
C GLU A 106 -3.71 6.87 -17.03
N CYS A 107 -3.82 7.26 -15.75
CA CYS A 107 -3.77 6.32 -14.63
C CYS A 107 -4.99 5.40 -14.60
N PHE A 108 -6.17 5.92 -14.93
CA PHE A 108 -7.40 5.12 -15.00
C PHE A 108 -7.27 4.00 -16.02
N SER A 109 -6.65 4.28 -17.18
CA SER A 109 -6.41 3.27 -18.20
C SER A 109 -5.54 2.09 -17.72
N CYS A 110 -4.75 2.28 -16.66
CA CYS A 110 -3.91 1.24 -16.05
C CYS A 110 -4.67 0.39 -15.02
N LEU A 111 -5.89 0.78 -14.61
CA LEU A 111 -6.67 0.02 -13.62
C LEU A 111 -7.09 -1.35 -14.15
N LYS A 112 -7.25 -1.49 -15.46
CA LYS A 112 -7.52 -2.76 -16.14
C LYS A 112 -6.41 -3.80 -15.92
N ASP A 113 -5.19 -3.35 -15.61
CA ASP A 113 -4.03 -4.24 -15.42
C ASP A 113 -4.07 -4.94 -14.04
N PHE A 114 -5.07 -4.66 -13.19
CA PHE A 114 -5.24 -5.27 -11.88
C PHE A 114 -6.35 -6.35 -11.87
N PRO A 115 -6.01 -7.64 -12.09
CA PRO A 115 -7.01 -8.70 -12.31
C PRO A 115 -7.84 -9.06 -11.07
N ASN A 116 -7.39 -8.64 -9.89
CA ASN A 116 -7.99 -8.96 -8.60
C ASN A 116 -8.52 -7.73 -7.85
N MET A 117 -8.48 -6.55 -8.46
CA MET A 117 -8.94 -5.33 -7.82
C MET A 117 -10.45 -5.39 -7.60
N ARG A 118 -10.87 -5.17 -6.35
CA ARG A 118 -12.28 -5.12 -5.92
C ARG A 118 -12.67 -3.76 -5.36
N ARG A 119 -11.69 -3.03 -4.84
CA ARG A 119 -11.88 -1.76 -4.15
C ARG A 119 -11.00 -0.68 -4.76
N LEU A 120 -11.62 0.37 -5.26
CA LEU A 120 -10.94 1.58 -5.68
C LEU A 120 -11.36 2.74 -4.77
N VAL A 121 -10.39 3.44 -4.22
CA VAL A 121 -10.61 4.65 -3.42
C VAL A 121 -9.95 5.81 -4.12
N LEU A 122 -10.69 6.87 -4.38
CA LEU A 122 -10.18 8.09 -4.98
C LEU A 122 -10.13 9.16 -3.90
N ARG A 123 -8.94 9.62 -3.54
CA ARG A 123 -8.75 10.79 -2.66
C ARG A 123 -8.56 11.97 -3.60
N SER A 124 -9.62 12.74 -3.82
CA SER A 124 -9.61 13.85 -4.76
C SER A 124 -9.47 15.18 -4.03
N SER A 125 -8.54 16.00 -4.51
CA SER A 125 -8.55 17.46 -4.41
C SER A 125 -8.90 18.12 -5.76
N CYS A 126 -9.27 17.34 -6.78
CA CYS A 126 -9.49 17.81 -8.15
C CYS A 126 -10.97 17.80 -8.53
N SER A 127 -11.49 19.00 -8.77
CA SER A 127 -12.82 19.28 -9.32
C SER A 127 -13.04 18.68 -10.72
N ASP A 128 -11.97 18.37 -11.45
CA ASP A 128 -12.02 17.86 -12.83
C ASP A 128 -12.54 16.42 -12.96
N LEU A 129 -12.51 15.63 -11.87
CA LEU A 129 -13.05 14.27 -11.88
C LEU A 129 -14.58 14.25 -12.05
N LEU A 130 -15.29 15.32 -11.67
CA LEU A 130 -16.75 15.37 -11.80
C LEU A 130 -17.21 15.32 -13.26
N LEU A 131 -16.37 15.73 -14.22
CA LEU A 131 -16.69 15.71 -15.65
C LEU A 131 -16.34 14.35 -16.30
N ASP A 132 -15.44 13.57 -15.71
CA ASP A 132 -14.88 12.33 -16.30
C ASP A 132 -15.53 11.04 -15.74
N ILE A 133 -16.46 11.16 -14.77
CA ILE A 133 -17.26 10.04 -14.23
C ILE A 133 -18.07 9.33 -15.35
N SER A 134 -18.40 10.03 -16.43
CA SER A 134 -19.08 9.44 -17.59
C SER A 134 -18.20 8.45 -18.38
N ARG A 135 -16.87 8.55 -18.29
CA ARG A 135 -15.90 7.65 -18.95
C ARG A 135 -15.32 6.58 -18.03
N PHE A 136 -15.53 6.73 -16.73
CA PHE A 136 -15.15 5.79 -15.67
C PHE A 136 -15.53 4.32 -15.94
N PRO A 137 -16.74 4.01 -16.46
CA PRO A 137 -17.16 2.62 -16.64
C PRO A 137 -16.30 1.82 -17.61
N LEU A 138 -15.61 2.47 -18.55
CA LEU A 138 -14.81 1.81 -19.60
C LEU A 138 -13.48 1.24 -19.09
N PHE A 139 -13.00 1.71 -17.94
CA PHE A 139 -11.65 1.39 -17.44
C PHE A 139 -11.65 0.58 -16.15
N LEU A 140 -12.84 0.26 -15.63
CA LEU A 140 -12.97 -0.48 -14.38
C LEU A 140 -12.80 -1.99 -14.62
N PRO A 141 -12.08 -2.70 -13.76
CA PRO A 141 -12.08 -4.16 -13.78
C PRO A 141 -13.48 -4.72 -13.53
N GLU A 142 -13.84 -5.79 -14.23
CA GLU A 142 -15.14 -6.49 -14.09
C GLU A 142 -15.45 -6.91 -12.65
N LYS A 143 -14.43 -7.02 -11.78
CA LYS A 143 -14.55 -7.48 -10.39
C LYS A 143 -14.67 -6.35 -9.36
N LEU A 144 -14.78 -5.09 -9.79
CA LEU A 144 -14.89 -3.97 -8.87
C LEU A 144 -16.22 -4.02 -8.12
N THR A 145 -16.16 -4.20 -6.81
CA THR A 145 -17.34 -4.30 -5.92
C THR A 145 -17.54 -3.02 -5.12
N TYR A 146 -16.51 -2.20 -4.96
CA TYR A 146 -16.56 -1.00 -4.12
C TYR A 146 -15.79 0.16 -4.73
N LEU A 147 -16.47 1.29 -4.88
CA LEU A 147 -15.91 2.58 -5.27
C LEU A 147 -16.22 3.59 -4.16
N SER A 148 -15.20 4.29 -3.65
CA SER A 148 -15.43 5.45 -2.78
C SER A 148 -14.60 6.63 -3.21
N MET A 149 -15.22 7.80 -3.23
CA MET A 149 -14.58 9.07 -3.51
C MET A 149 -14.57 9.93 -2.25
N TRP A 150 -13.39 10.39 -1.85
CA TRP A 150 -13.21 11.32 -0.75
C TRP A 150 -12.84 12.67 -1.37
N ALA A 151 -13.74 13.64 -1.29
CA ALA A 151 -13.42 15.02 -1.59
C ALA A 151 -12.73 15.60 -0.36
N SER A 152 -11.48 16.03 -0.49
CA SER A 152 -10.80 16.76 0.57
C SER A 152 -11.43 18.15 0.66
N LEU A 153 -12.42 18.33 1.55
CA LEU A 153 -12.92 19.64 1.99
C LEU A 153 -11.87 20.30 2.91
N GLU A 154 -10.64 20.45 2.41
CA GLU A 154 -9.52 21.03 3.16
C GLU A 154 -9.60 22.55 3.34
N LYS A 155 -10.80 23.14 3.22
CA LYS A 155 -11.03 24.55 3.57
C LYS A 155 -12.12 24.82 4.61
N LEU A 156 -12.77 23.83 5.22
CA LEU A 156 -13.83 24.13 6.20
C LEU A 156 -13.85 23.35 7.52
N CYS A 157 -12.95 22.42 7.83
CA CYS A 157 -13.00 21.81 9.16
C CYS A 157 -11.62 21.39 9.70
N GLY A 158 -11.14 22.12 10.70
CA GLY A 158 -9.88 21.89 11.41
C GLY A 158 -9.88 20.69 12.36
N CYS A 159 -10.35 19.52 11.90
CA CYS A 159 -10.38 18.28 12.71
C CYS A 159 -10.29 17.04 11.81
N CYS A 160 -9.16 16.81 11.15
CA CYS A 160 -8.82 15.48 10.62
C CYS A 160 -7.32 15.24 10.78
N THR A 161 -6.94 14.66 11.91
CA THR A 161 -5.60 14.13 12.17
C THR A 161 -5.22 13.06 11.14
N PRO A 162 -4.13 13.21 10.38
CA PRO A 162 -3.58 12.11 9.61
C PRO A 162 -2.59 11.34 10.50
N HIS A 163 -3.04 10.21 11.04
CA HIS A 163 -2.16 9.21 11.64
C HIS A 163 -1.25 8.61 10.56
N SER A 164 0.07 8.69 10.79
CA SER A 164 1.19 8.17 9.98
C SER A 164 1.54 8.92 8.68
N ARG A 165 2.13 10.11 8.86
CA ARG A 165 3.14 10.66 7.94
C ARG A 165 4.49 10.03 8.26
N ALA A 166 5.07 9.30 7.31
CA ALA A 166 6.51 9.06 7.27
C ALA A 166 6.95 9.10 5.80
N CYS A 167 7.29 10.31 5.34
CA CYS A 167 8.23 10.49 4.24
C CYS A 167 9.63 10.25 4.83
N LEU A 168 10.39 9.35 4.23
CA LEU A 168 11.82 9.19 4.53
C LEU A 168 12.61 9.75 3.35
N ASN A 169 13.57 10.62 3.69
CA ASN A 169 14.61 11.17 2.83
C ASN A 169 15.37 10.06 2.09
#